data_AF-A0A839N086-F1
#
_entry.id   AF-A0A839N086-F1
#
_cell.length_a   1.000
_cell.length_b   1.000
_cell.length_c   1.000
_cell.angle_alpha   90.00
_cell.angle_beta   90.00
_cell.angle_gamma   90.00
#
_symmetry.space_group_name_H-M   'P 1'
#
loop_
_entity.id
_entity.type
_entity.pdbx_description
1 polymer ?
#
loop_
_entity_poly.entity_id
_entity_poly.type
_entity_poly.pdbx_seq_one_letter_code
_entity_poly.pdbx_strand_id
1 'polypeptide(L)'
;MTDDILGLRQYLIDQQVTGVLMESTSDYWKPFYYLLEDAGFELILANARHVKNIPGRKSDVNDATWLSDLCAHRLVRSSFVPPAPIRALRI
;
A
#
# COMPACT_ATOMS: atom_id res chain seq x y z
N MET A 1 -8.91 9.21 12.08
CA MET A 1 -8.59 8.23 11.02
C MET A 1 -8.34 8.90 9.68
N THR A 2 -9.31 9.60 9.07
CA THR A 2 -9.07 10.32 7.80
C THR A 2 -7.97 11.37 7.94
N ASP A 3 -8.03 12.22 8.97
CA ASP A 3 -7.01 13.25 9.21
C ASP A 3 -5.61 12.66 9.46
N ASP A 4 -5.53 11.52 10.14
CA ASP A 4 -4.26 10.81 10.39
C ASP A 4 -3.64 10.30 9.07
N ILE A 5 -4.48 9.77 8.16
CA ILE A 5 -4.02 9.28 6.86
C ILE A 5 -3.61 10.46 5.96
N LEU A 6 -4.32 11.59 6.03
CA LEU A 6 -3.92 12.82 5.33
C LEU A 6 -2.62 13.39 5.88
N GLY A 7 -2.41 13.33 7.20
CA GLY A 7 -1.12 13.67 7.82
C GLY A 7 0.01 12.77 7.33
N LEU A 8 -0.23 11.46 7.26
CA LEU A 8 0.71 10.49 6.67
C LEU A 8 0.99 10.79 5.20
N ARG A 9 -0.05 11.08 4.40
CA ARG A 9 0.09 11.49 2.99
C ARG A 9 1.04 12.66 2.86
N GLN A 10 0.83 13.73 3.64
CA GLN A 10 1.68 14.91 3.58
C GLN A 10 3.12 14.56 3.97
N TYR A 11 3.30 13.78 5.04
CA TYR A 11 4.63 13.32 5.44
C TYR A 11 5.34 12.55 4.31
N LEU A 12 4.67 11.64 3.62
CA LEU A 12 5.24 10.88 2.50
C LEU A 12 5.63 11.78 1.32
N ILE A 13 4.82 12.81 1.02
CA ILE A 13 5.13 13.82 0.01
C ILE A 13 6.39 14.59 0.41
N ASP A 14 6.48 15.04 1.66
CA ASP A 14 7.62 15.80 2.19
C ASP A 14 8.91 14.95 2.18
N GLN A 15 8.80 13.64 2.39
CA GLN A 15 9.89 12.68 2.26
C GLN A 15 10.19 12.27 0.81
N GLN A 16 9.52 12.87 -0.18
CA GLN A 16 9.69 12.60 -1.61
C GLN A 16 9.50 11.12 -1.98
N VAL A 17 8.61 10.43 -1.28
CA VAL A 17 8.29 9.04 -1.56
C VAL A 17 7.60 8.94 -2.91
N THR A 18 8.05 8.01 -3.77
CA THR A 18 7.47 7.82 -5.11
C THR A 18 6.55 6.60 -5.19
N GLY A 19 6.64 5.65 -4.26
CA GLY A 19 5.88 4.41 -4.28
C GLY A 19 5.43 3.98 -2.89
N VAL A 20 4.22 3.44 -2.80
CA VAL A 20 3.62 2.95 -1.56
C VAL A 20 3.06 1.56 -1.80
N LEU A 21 3.57 0.60 -1.04
CA LEU A 21 3.09 -0.78 -1.06
C LEU A 21 2.21 -1.06 0.16
N MET A 22 1.02 -1.61 -0.09
CA MET A 22 0.09 -2.07 0.93
C MET A 22 -0.16 -3.57 0.77
N GLU A 23 -0.18 -4.31 1.87
CA GLU A 23 -0.59 -5.71 1.84
C GLU A 23 -2.12 -5.82 1.77
N SER A 24 -2.64 -6.68 0.91
CA SER A 24 -4.08 -6.92 0.72
C SER A 24 -4.69 -7.81 1.83
N THR A 25 -4.31 -7.60 3.08
CA THR A 25 -4.85 -8.36 4.21
C THR A 25 -6.16 -7.71 4.65
N SER A 26 -7.28 -8.39 4.38
CA SER A 26 -8.64 -7.86 4.62
C SER A 26 -8.91 -6.56 3.83
N ASP A 27 -9.76 -5.69 4.37
CA ASP A 27 -10.21 -4.42 3.76
C ASP A 27 -9.49 -3.18 4.31
N TYR A 28 -8.54 -3.35 5.24
CA TYR A 28 -7.88 -2.24 5.94
C TYR A 28 -7.06 -1.32 5.02
N TRP A 29 -6.59 -1.84 3.88
CA TRP A 29 -5.84 -1.09 2.88
C TRP A 29 -6.69 -0.04 2.13
N LYS A 30 -8.02 -0.21 2.07
CA LYS A 30 -8.92 0.64 1.28
C LYS A 30 -8.80 2.14 1.60
N PRO A 31 -8.93 2.60 2.86
CA PRO A 31 -8.83 4.02 3.18
C PRO A 31 -7.47 4.63 2.82
N PHE A 32 -6.37 3.89 3.03
CA PHE A 32 -5.03 4.33 2.64
C PHE A 32 -4.89 4.43 1.12
N TYR A 33 -5.31 3.40 0.39
CA TYR A 33 -5.23 3.39 -1.06
C TYR A 33 -6.02 4.55 -1.67
N TYR A 34 -7.27 4.74 -1.25
CA TYR A 34 -8.13 5.78 -1.83
C TYR A 34 -7.67 7.20 -1.50
N LEU A 35 -7.16 7.44 -0.28
CA LEU A 35 -6.67 8.76 0.12
C LEU A 35 -5.28 9.07 -0.44
N LEU A 36 -4.56 8.10 -1.00
CA LEU A 36 -3.24 8.28 -1.62
C LEU A 36 -3.28 8.22 -3.16
N GLU A 37 -4.36 7.71 -3.77
CA GLU A 37 -4.46 7.43 -5.21
C GLU A 37 -4.25 8.66 -6.10
N ASP A 38 -4.66 9.84 -5.65
CA ASP A 38 -4.52 11.11 -6.37
C ASP A 38 -3.30 11.94 -5.94
N ALA A 39 -2.44 11.40 -5.08
CA ALA A 39 -1.26 12.09 -4.55
C ALA A 39 0.00 11.95 -5.42
N GLY A 40 -0.09 11.20 -6.53
CA GLY A 40 1.04 10.98 -7.46
C GLY A 40 1.97 9.82 -7.07
N PHE A 41 1.60 9.00 -6.08
CA PHE A 41 2.37 7.80 -5.71
C PHE A 41 2.11 6.64 -6.68
N GLU A 42 3.13 5.81 -6.91
CA GLU A 42 2.98 4.46 -7.46
C GLU A 42 2.39 3.56 -6.36
N LEU A 43 1.06 3.36 -6.36
CA LEU A 43 0.38 2.52 -5.38
C LEU A 43 0.39 1.05 -5.80
N ILE A 44 0.96 0.20 -4.95
CA ILE A 44 1.02 -1.25 -5.14
C ILE A 44 0.19 -1.94 -4.06
N LEU A 45 -0.85 -2.67 -4.46
CA LEU A 45 -1.59 -3.54 -3.56
C LEU A 45 -1.07 -4.98 -3.68
N ALA A 46 -0.20 -5.39 -2.77
CA ALA A 46 0.44 -6.69 -2.84
C ALA A 46 -0.46 -7.80 -2.31
N ASN A 47 -0.57 -8.91 -3.05
CA ASN A 47 -1.32 -10.07 -2.57
C ASN A 47 -0.56 -10.75 -1.43
N ALA A 48 -1.14 -10.82 -0.24
CA ALA A 48 -0.54 -11.43 0.95
C ALA A 48 -0.01 -12.87 0.72
N ARG A 49 -0.59 -13.63 -0.23
CA ARG A 49 -0.11 -14.97 -0.57
C ARG A 49 1.18 -14.96 -1.40
N HIS A 50 1.45 -13.89 -2.14
CA HIS A 50 2.65 -13.74 -2.97
C HIS A 50 3.82 -13.12 -2.22
N VAL A 51 3.53 -12.33 -1.19
CA VAL A 51 4.57 -11.73 -0.32
C VAL A 51 4.77 -12.48 0.99
N LYS A 52 4.17 -13.69 1.09
CA LYS A 52 4.01 -14.44 2.32
C LYS A 52 5.33 -14.65 3.07
N ASN A 53 5.29 -14.22 4.34
CA ASN A 53 6.18 -14.45 5.47
C ASN A 53 7.27 -15.51 5.25
N ILE A 54 8.52 -15.04 5.22
CA ILE A 54 9.70 -15.88 5.48
C ILE A 54 9.60 -16.38 6.93
N PRO A 55 9.52 -17.70 7.17
CA PRO A 55 9.48 -18.23 8.53
C PRO A 55 10.73 -17.77 9.29
N GLY A 56 10.55 -17.02 10.38
CA GLY A 56 11.65 -16.65 11.29
C GLY A 56 11.93 -15.15 11.49
N ARG A 57 11.23 -14.23 10.80
CA ARG A 57 11.28 -12.79 11.11
C ARG A 57 9.93 -12.35 11.66
N LYS A 58 9.91 -11.84 12.89
CA LYS A 58 8.67 -11.63 13.66
C LYS A 58 8.62 -10.20 14.21
N SER A 59 8.43 -9.22 13.32
CA SER A 59 7.91 -7.89 13.69
C SER A 59 7.34 -7.17 12.47
N ASP A 60 6.23 -6.45 12.66
CA ASP A 60 5.59 -5.66 11.60
C ASP A 60 6.55 -4.66 10.94
N VAL A 61 7.52 -4.14 11.71
CA VAL A 61 8.56 -3.23 11.23
C VAL A 61 9.50 -3.92 10.23
N ASN A 62 9.91 -5.15 10.52
CA ASN A 62 10.79 -5.91 9.62
C ASN A 62 10.05 -6.28 8.34
N ASP A 63 8.77 -6.63 8.44
CA ASP A 63 7.93 -6.95 7.30
C ASP A 63 7.73 -5.72 6.41
N ALA A 64 7.42 -4.55 7.00
CA ALA A 64 7.32 -3.29 6.27
C ALA A 64 8.64 -2.91 5.57
N THR A 65 9.78 -3.09 6.24
CA THR A 65 11.10 -2.81 5.65
C THR A 65 11.37 -3.70 4.44
N TRP A 66 11.08 -5.01 4.56
CA TRP A 66 11.24 -5.96 3.48
C TRP A 66 10.31 -5.65 2.29
N LEU A 67 9.05 -5.31 2.56
CA LEU A 67 8.09 -4.91 1.54
C LEU A 67 8.51 -3.64 0.81
N SER A 68 9.10 -2.68 1.52
CA SER A 68 9.65 -1.45 0.93
C SER A 68 10.79 -1.76 -0.05
N ASP A 69 11.69 -2.67 0.32
CA ASP A 69 12.79 -3.12 -0.55
C ASP A 69 12.27 -3.79 -1.83
N LEU A 70 11.29 -4.69 -1.68
CA LEU A 70 10.65 -5.33 -2.83
C LEU A 70 9.91 -4.33 -3.74
N CYS A 71 9.30 -3.30 -3.16
CA CYS A 71 8.66 -2.20 -3.89
C CYS A 71 9.70 -1.40 -4.69
N ALA A 72 10.80 -1.00 -4.05
CA ALA A 72 11.89 -0.27 -4.69
C ALA A 72 12.51 -1.03 -5.87
N HIS A 73 12.62 -2.36 -5.74
CA HIS A 73 13.12 -3.23 -6.80
C HIS A 73 12.06 -3.67 -7.82
N ARG A 74 10.80 -3.23 -7.70
CA ARG A 74 9.67 -3.63 -8.57
C ARG A 74 9.48 -5.15 -8.67
N LEU A 75 9.79 -5.85 -7.59
CA LEU A 75 9.68 -7.31 -7.51
C LEU A 75 8.27 -7.78 -7.11
N VAL A 76 7.36 -6.83 -6.87
CA VAL A 76 5.97 -7.12 -6.47
C VAL A 76 5.00 -6.75 -7.59
N ARG A 77 4.19 -7.73 -8.00
CA ARG A 77 3.07 -7.49 -8.90
C ARG A 77 1.88 -6.93 -8.12
N SER A 78 1.39 -5.76 -8.51
CA SER A 78 0.18 -5.20 -7.93
C SER A 78 -1.05 -6.06 -8.24
N SER A 79 -1.91 -6.22 -7.25
CA SER A 79 -3.26 -6.72 -7.40
C SER A 79 -4.12 -5.70 -8.14
N PHE A 80 -5.15 -6.17 -8.83
CA PHE A 80 -6.08 -5.30 -9.53
C PHE A 80 -7.00 -4.58 -8.53
N VAL A 81 -6.95 -3.25 -8.53
CA VAL A 81 -7.91 -2.38 -7.86
C VAL A 81 -8.77 -1.73 -8.95
N PRO A 82 -10.11 -1.91 -8.94
CA PRO A 82 -10.95 -1.27 -9.93
C PRO A 82 -10.82 0.26 -9.85
N PRO A 83 -10.86 0.99 -10.97
CA PRO A 83 -10.93 2.44 -10.99
C PRO A 83 -12.12 2.99 -10.20
N ALA A 84 -11.99 4.21 -9.68
CA ALA A 84 -13.01 4.86 -8.85
C ALA A 84 -14.46 4.78 -9.40
N PRO A 85 -14.72 5.01 -10.71
CA PRO A 85 -16.07 4.89 -11.26
C PRO A 85 -16.67 3.49 -11.13
N ILE A 86 -15.85 2.44 -11.25
CA ILE A 86 -16.29 1.05 -11.15
C ILE A 86 -16.48 0.66 -9.67
N ARG A 87 -15.67 1.21 -8.76
CA ARG A 87 -15.82 0.97 -7.30
C ARG A 87 -17.13 1.51 -6.77
N ALA A 88 -17.58 2.67 -7.24
CA ALA A 88 -18.83 3.30 -6.83
C ALA A 88 -20.09 2.46 -7.14
N LEU A 89 -19.99 1.51 -8.08
CA LEU A 89 -21.09 0.60 -8.45
C LEU A 89 -21.24 -0.60 -7.50
N ARG A 90 -20.25 -0.85 -6.64
CA ARG A 90 -20.26 -1.92 -5.64
C ARG A 90 -20.84 -1.37 -4.34
N ILE A 91 -22.14 -1.11 -4.35
CA ILE A 91 -22.95 -0.78 -3.17
C ILE A 91 -23.40 -2.08 -2.51
#